data_AF-A0A2S6H4Q7-F1
#
_entry.id   AF-A0A2S6H4Q7-F1
#
_cell.length_a   1.000
_cell.length_b   1.000
_cell.length_c   1.000
_cell.angle_alpha   90.00
_cell.angle_beta   90.00
_cell.angle_gamma   90.00
#
_symmetry.space_group_name_H-M   'P 1'
#
loop_
_entity.id
_entity.type
_entity.pdbx_description
1 polymer ?
#
loop_
_entity_poly.entity_id
_entity_poly.type
_entity_poly.pdbx_seq_one_letter_code
_entity_poly.pdbx_strand_id
1 'polypeptide(L)'
;MPKSVLLSNAIQSVLDNLDPVIASLRKRPDYDEPQIAIVATLTDFKQCLLNLQLSNPLSIESLRQSLDFANKTVLPLFLGLITANTALMKMGQLNLKRTIPPEMARTQNDLVERLQSSVQIYVARSSSVLDSKDSSEPDDAQTETPFDAPRDEREMLFSCWIDTISNITA
;
A
#
# COMPACT_ATOMS: atom_id res chain seq x y z
N MET A 1 19.42 10.53 -7.79
CA MET A 1 18.74 11.59 -7.02
C MET A 1 18.88 11.28 -5.53
N PRO A 2 19.09 12.30 -4.68
CA PRO A 2 19.00 12.13 -3.23
C PRO A 2 17.55 11.80 -2.84
N LYS A 3 17.39 10.89 -1.88
CA LYS A 3 16.08 10.54 -1.32
C LYS A 3 15.52 11.72 -0.52
N SER A 4 14.26 12.10 -0.76
CA SER A 4 13.65 13.19 -0.01
C SER A 4 13.44 12.79 1.46
N VAL A 5 13.55 13.75 2.38
CA VAL A 5 13.32 13.51 3.83
C VAL A 5 11.91 12.97 4.07
N LEU A 6 10.92 13.46 3.33
CA LEU A 6 9.53 13.00 3.44
C LEU A 6 9.37 11.53 3.02
N LEU A 7 10.04 11.10 1.95
CA LEU A 7 10.02 9.70 1.53
C LEU A 7 10.76 8.82 2.54
N SER A 8 11.92 9.25 3.04
CA SER A 8 12.65 8.53 4.10
C SER A 8 11.81 8.34 5.36
N ASN A 9 11.13 9.40 5.82
CA ASN A 9 10.26 9.34 6.99
C ASN A 9 9.06 8.42 6.76
N ALA A 10 8.48 8.42 5.56
CA ALA A 10 7.38 7.52 5.22
C ALA A 10 7.83 6.06 5.22
N ILE A 11 8.99 5.74 4.65
CA ILE A 11 9.58 4.40 4.68
C ILE A 11 9.81 3.96 6.14
N GLN A 12 10.42 4.82 6.95
CA GLN A 12 10.68 4.52 8.37
C GLN A 12 9.37 4.26 9.14
N SER A 13 8.34 5.07 8.93
CA SER A 13 7.02 4.88 9.55
C SER A 13 6.42 3.52 9.20
N VAL A 14 6.57 3.05 7.96
CA VAL A 14 6.11 1.71 7.59
C VAL A 14 6.92 0.62 8.30
N LEU A 15 8.24 0.76 8.34
CA LEU A 15 9.12 -0.20 9.01
C LEU A 15 8.81 -0.31 10.52
N ASP A 16 8.57 0.81 11.18
CA ASP A 16 8.24 0.85 12.62
C ASP A 16 6.89 0.16 12.93
N ASN A 17 5.94 0.20 11.99
CA ASN A 17 4.62 -0.42 12.16
C ASN A 17 4.54 -1.87 11.64
N LEU A 18 5.51 -2.34 10.85
CA LEU A 18 5.55 -3.71 10.33
C LEU A 18 5.82 -4.75 11.43
N ASP A 19 6.81 -4.49 12.29
CA ASP A 19 7.23 -5.45 13.31
C ASP A 19 6.15 -5.79 14.34
N PRO A 20 5.36 -4.82 14.86
CA PRO A 20 4.22 -5.10 15.71
C PRO A 20 3.17 -6.01 15.05
N VAL A 21 2.87 -5.81 13.76
CA VAL A 21 1.89 -6.62 13.01
C VAL A 21 2.42 -8.05 12.83
N ILE A 22 3.66 -8.21 12.37
CA ILE A 22 4.29 -9.53 12.20
C ILE A 22 4.34 -10.29 13.53
N ALA A 23 4.75 -9.62 14.61
CA ALA A 23 4.79 -10.22 15.93
C ALA A 23 3.40 -10.64 16.42
N SER A 24 2.37 -9.85 16.14
CA SER A 24 0.98 -10.16 16.50
C SER A 24 0.43 -11.36 15.74
N LEU A 25 0.72 -11.46 14.43
CA LEU A 25 0.33 -12.61 13.61
C LEU A 25 0.98 -13.91 14.07
N ARG A 26 2.28 -13.88 14.42
CA ARG A 26 3.01 -15.05 14.93
C ARG A 26 2.52 -15.54 16.30
N LYS A 27 1.87 -14.68 17.08
CA LYS A 27 1.31 -15.01 18.40
C LYS A 27 -0.10 -15.59 18.31
N ARG A 28 -0.68 -15.67 17.12
CA ARG A 28 -2.03 -16.19 16.95
C ARG A 28 -2.09 -17.68 17.32
N PRO A 29 -3.15 -18.12 18.02
CA PRO A 29 -3.37 -19.54 18.32
C PRO A 29 -3.57 -20.39 17.06
N ASP A 30 -4.02 -19.79 15.97
CA ASP A 30 -4.21 -20.41 14.66
C ASP A 30 -3.07 -20.08 13.69
N TYR A 31 -1.85 -19.87 14.17
CA TYR A 31 -0.69 -19.62 13.29
C TYR A 31 -0.35 -20.88 12.47
N ASP A 32 -0.90 -20.95 11.25
CA ASP A 32 -0.68 -22.01 10.28
C ASP A 32 -0.29 -21.45 8.90
N GLU A 33 -0.31 -22.29 7.85
CA GLU A 33 0.15 -21.97 6.49
C GLU A 33 -0.37 -20.60 5.97
N PRO A 34 -1.67 -20.28 6.04
CA PRO A 34 -2.20 -18.95 5.73
C PRO A 34 -1.48 -17.78 6.42
N GLN A 35 -1.26 -17.83 7.73
CA GLN A 35 -0.60 -16.74 8.47
C GLN A 35 0.90 -16.73 8.21
N ILE A 36 1.52 -17.90 7.98
CA ILE A 36 2.92 -18.01 7.57
C ILE A 36 3.14 -17.29 6.23
N ALA A 37 2.27 -17.53 5.24
CA ALA A 37 2.34 -16.87 3.94
C ALA A 37 2.17 -15.34 4.04
N ILE A 38 1.27 -14.87 4.91
CA ILE A 38 1.10 -13.45 5.19
C ILE A 38 2.36 -12.87 5.84
N VAL A 39 2.90 -13.53 6.86
CA VAL A 39 4.13 -13.09 7.54
C VAL A 39 5.31 -13.05 6.57
N ALA A 40 5.43 -14.03 5.67
CA ALA A 40 6.45 -14.05 4.63
C ALA A 40 6.30 -12.84 3.70
N THR A 41 5.10 -12.59 3.20
CA THR A 41 4.80 -11.42 2.34
C THR A 41 5.17 -10.10 3.01
N LEU A 42 4.82 -9.91 4.29
CA LEU A 42 5.17 -8.70 5.04
C LEU A 42 6.68 -8.60 5.32
N THR A 43 7.35 -9.73 5.47
CA THR A 43 8.81 -9.79 5.63
C THR A 43 9.52 -9.41 4.33
N ASP A 44 9.03 -9.90 3.19
CA ASP A 44 9.56 -9.55 1.87
C ASP A 44 9.37 -8.05 1.58
N PHE A 45 8.20 -7.51 1.93
CA PHE A 45 7.95 -6.08 1.83
C PHE A 45 8.88 -5.27 2.75
N LYS A 46 9.11 -5.73 3.99
CA LYS A 46 10.10 -5.12 4.90
C LYS A 46 11.50 -5.08 4.27
N GLN A 47 11.96 -6.19 3.69
CA GLN A 47 13.27 -6.25 3.03
C GLN A 47 13.34 -5.30 1.83
N CYS A 48 12.28 -5.24 1.02
CA CYS A 48 12.16 -4.29 -0.08
C CYS A 48 12.34 -2.84 0.40
N LEU A 49 11.65 -2.45 1.47
CA LEU A 49 11.73 -1.11 2.05
C LEU A 49 13.09 -0.80 2.69
N LEU A 50 13.71 -1.77 3.37
CA LEU A 50 15.06 -1.60 3.93
C LEU A 50 16.09 -1.38 2.82
N ASN A 51 16.02 -2.16 1.75
CA ASN A 51 16.89 -2.00 0.59
C ASN A 51 16.68 -0.63 -0.07
N LEU A 52 15.42 -0.20 -0.21
CA LEU A 52 15.09 1.13 -0.72
C LEU A 52 15.66 2.23 0.20
N GLN A 53 15.56 2.07 1.52
CA GLN A 53 16.05 3.03 2.51
C GLN A 53 17.58 3.17 2.47
N LEU A 54 18.30 2.07 2.34
CA LEU A 54 19.76 2.03 2.27
C LEU A 54 20.31 2.44 0.90
N SER A 55 19.51 2.35 -0.17
CA SER A 55 19.88 2.77 -1.52
C SER A 55 20.17 4.28 -1.59
N ASN A 56 21.40 4.61 -1.98
CA ASN A 56 21.84 5.96 -2.34
C ASN A 56 22.86 5.88 -3.51
N PRO A 57 22.57 6.44 -4.70
CA PRO A 57 21.37 7.19 -5.06
C PRO A 57 20.12 6.30 -5.12
N LEU A 58 18.94 6.90 -4.91
CA LEU A 58 17.66 6.19 -4.98
C LEU A 58 17.42 5.61 -6.37
N SER A 59 17.19 4.29 -6.43
CA SER A 59 16.76 3.59 -7.64
C SER A 59 15.27 3.81 -7.91
N ILE A 60 14.95 4.47 -9.03
CA ILE A 60 13.56 4.73 -9.47
C ILE A 60 12.84 3.42 -9.79
N GLU A 61 13.54 2.45 -10.37
CA GLU A 61 12.96 1.15 -10.68
C GLU A 61 12.60 0.40 -9.39
N SER A 62 13.48 0.41 -8.39
CA SER A 62 13.19 -0.19 -7.09
C SER A 62 12.05 0.54 -6.37
N LEU A 63 11.96 1.87 -6.51
CA LEU A 63 10.83 2.65 -6.00
C LEU A 63 9.52 2.22 -6.67
N ARG A 64 9.49 2.11 -8.01
CA ARG A 64 8.31 1.66 -8.75
C ARG A 64 7.90 0.24 -8.37
N GLN A 65 8.85 -0.69 -8.26
CA GLN A 65 8.57 -2.07 -7.85
C GLN A 65 8.00 -2.15 -6.44
N SER A 66 8.58 -1.38 -5.49
CA SER A 66 8.07 -1.34 -4.12
C SER A 66 6.68 -0.69 -4.01
N LEU A 67 6.38 0.30 -4.86
CA LEU A 67 5.07 0.92 -4.98
C LEU A 67 4.03 -0.08 -5.53
N ASP A 68 4.41 -0.83 -6.56
CA ASP A 68 3.58 -1.91 -7.12
C ASP A 68 3.31 -2.99 -6.09
N PHE A 69 4.32 -3.41 -5.33
CA PHE A 69 4.17 -4.40 -4.27
C PHE A 69 3.22 -3.89 -3.16
N ALA A 70 3.34 -2.62 -2.77
CA ALA A 70 2.45 -1.99 -1.81
C ALA A 70 0.99 -2.00 -2.29
N ASN A 71 0.74 -1.56 -3.53
CA ASN A 71 -0.62 -1.42 -4.08
C ASN A 71 -1.28 -2.75 -4.43
N LYS A 72 -0.54 -3.68 -5.05
CA LYS A 72 -1.10 -4.92 -5.61
C LYS A 72 -1.17 -6.05 -4.60
N THR A 73 -0.37 -6.01 -3.53
CA THR A 73 -0.28 -7.13 -2.58
C THR A 73 -0.53 -6.69 -1.15
N VAL A 74 0.20 -5.70 -0.65
CA VAL A 74 0.19 -5.36 0.79
C VAL A 74 -1.12 -4.70 1.21
N LEU A 75 -1.60 -3.69 0.48
CA LEU A 75 -2.86 -3.01 0.80
C LEU A 75 -4.09 -3.93 0.71
N PRO A 76 -4.26 -4.77 -0.34
CA PRO A 76 -5.34 -5.76 -0.38
C PRO A 76 -5.27 -6.77 0.77
N LEU A 77 -4.06 -7.19 1.17
CA LEU A 77 -3.86 -8.11 2.28
C LEU A 77 -4.36 -7.50 3.60
N PHE A 78 -4.08 -6.21 3.86
CA PHE A 78 -4.58 -5.53 5.06
C PHE A 78 -6.11 -5.48 5.11
N LEU A 79 -6.76 -5.19 3.98
CA LEU A 79 -8.22 -5.22 3.90
C LEU A 79 -8.77 -6.61 4.24
N GLY A 80 -8.14 -7.67 3.73
CA GLY A 80 -8.50 -9.05 4.05
C GLY A 80 -8.36 -9.37 5.54
N LEU A 81 -7.23 -8.98 6.16
CA LEU A 81 -6.98 -9.16 7.59
C LEU A 81 -8.01 -8.43 8.46
N ILE A 82 -8.26 -7.16 8.17
CA ILE A 82 -9.24 -6.33 8.91
C ILE A 82 -10.63 -6.94 8.82
N THR A 83 -11.03 -7.38 7.62
CA THR A 83 -12.34 -8.00 7.38
C THR A 83 -12.47 -9.31 8.15
N ALA A 84 -11.47 -10.18 8.10
CA ALA A 84 -11.47 -11.46 8.80
C ALA A 84 -11.55 -11.29 10.33
N ASN A 85 -10.76 -10.38 10.89
CA ASN A 85 -10.78 -10.05 12.31
C ASN A 85 -12.10 -9.41 12.74
N THR A 86 -12.68 -8.54 11.91
CA THR A 86 -14.00 -7.96 12.15
C THR A 86 -15.09 -9.03 12.17
N ALA A 87 -15.02 -10.01 11.25
CA ALA A 87 -15.93 -11.15 11.24
C ALA A 87 -15.79 -11.97 12.53
N LEU A 88 -14.57 -12.25 12.97
CA LEU A 88 -14.29 -12.94 14.23
C LEU A 88 -14.88 -12.18 15.43
N MET A 89 -14.73 -10.86 15.49
CA MET A 89 -15.32 -10.04 16.56
C MET A 89 -16.86 -10.14 16.60
N LYS A 90 -17.52 -10.31 15.45
CA LYS A 90 -18.97 -10.45 15.33
C LYS A 90 -19.50 -11.88 15.57
N MET A 91 -18.62 -12.89 15.61
CA MET A 91 -19.04 -14.26 15.97
C MET A 91 -19.50 -14.31 17.42
N GLY A 92 -20.72 -14.82 17.65
CA GLY A 92 -21.33 -14.92 18.97
C GLY A 92 -20.55 -15.78 19.96
N GLN A 93 -20.80 -15.58 21.25
CA GLN A 93 -20.10 -16.25 22.37
C GLN A 93 -20.17 -17.78 22.35
N LEU A 94 -21.18 -18.36 21.67
CA LEU A 94 -21.41 -19.81 21.62
C LEU A 94 -20.57 -20.53 20.54
N ASN A 95 -19.75 -19.82 19.77
CA ASN A 95 -18.95 -20.44 18.73
C ASN A 95 -17.71 -21.13 19.33
N LEU A 96 -17.87 -22.40 19.73
CA LEU A 96 -16.82 -23.24 20.34
C LEU A 96 -15.63 -23.53 19.40
N LYS A 97 -15.74 -23.17 18.11
CA LYS A 97 -14.65 -23.25 17.12
C LYS A 97 -13.75 -22.02 17.08
N ARG A 98 -13.98 -21.04 17.98
CA ARG A 98 -13.24 -19.79 17.98
C ARG A 98 -11.83 -19.98 18.54
N THR A 99 -10.85 -20.06 17.65
CA THR A 99 -9.43 -20.16 18.02
C THR A 99 -8.83 -18.81 18.43
N ILE A 100 -9.40 -17.69 17.98
CA ILE A 100 -8.89 -16.33 18.25
C ILE A 100 -9.85 -15.53 19.14
N PRO A 101 -9.41 -15.06 20.32
CA PRO A 101 -10.22 -14.20 21.19
C PRO A 101 -10.61 -12.87 20.51
N PRO A 102 -11.80 -12.30 20.80
CA PRO A 102 -12.23 -11.03 20.21
C PRO A 102 -11.30 -9.86 20.53
N GLU A 103 -10.71 -9.85 21.72
CA GLU A 103 -9.75 -8.83 22.14
C GLU A 103 -8.45 -8.89 21.33
N MET A 104 -7.98 -10.10 21.01
CA MET A 104 -6.81 -10.30 20.13
C MET A 104 -7.13 -9.83 18.71
N ALA A 105 -8.30 -10.17 18.17
CA ALA A 105 -8.74 -9.73 16.85
C ALA A 105 -8.87 -8.19 16.76
N ARG A 106 -9.39 -7.55 17.81
CA ARG A 106 -9.44 -6.07 17.92
C ARG A 106 -8.04 -5.47 17.92
N THR A 107 -7.16 -5.96 18.79
CA THR A 107 -5.76 -5.49 18.86
C THR A 107 -5.05 -5.65 17.53
N GLN A 108 -5.30 -6.74 16.81
CA GLN A 108 -4.75 -6.96 15.48
C GLN A 108 -5.27 -5.95 14.46
N ASN A 109 -6.57 -5.62 14.47
CA ASN A 109 -7.09 -4.56 13.60
C ASN A 109 -6.42 -3.22 13.89
N ASP A 110 -6.32 -2.82 15.15
CA ASP A 110 -5.69 -1.55 15.51
C ASP A 110 -4.23 -1.45 15.01
N LEU A 111 -3.50 -2.57 14.99
CA LEU A 111 -2.13 -2.63 14.46
C LEU A 111 -2.12 -2.58 12.93
N VAL A 112 -3.00 -3.36 12.28
CA VAL A 112 -3.07 -3.44 10.81
C VAL A 112 -3.56 -2.11 10.22
N GLU A 113 -4.51 -1.42 10.85
CA GLU A 113 -5.01 -0.11 10.41
C GLU A 113 -3.94 0.99 10.51
N ARG A 114 -3.12 0.98 11.58
CA ARG A 114 -1.97 1.88 11.71
C ARG A 114 -0.92 1.62 10.63
N LEU A 115 -0.63 0.35 10.36
CA LEU A 115 0.29 -0.03 9.29
C LEU A 115 -0.27 0.34 7.92
N GLN A 116 -1.56 0.09 7.66
CA GLN A 116 -2.23 0.49 6.42
C GLN A 116 -2.12 1.99 6.18
N SER A 117 -2.38 2.81 7.21
CA SER A 117 -2.24 4.26 7.14
C SER A 117 -0.81 4.68 6.79
N SER A 118 0.19 4.04 7.41
CA SER A 118 1.60 4.29 7.09
C SER A 118 1.95 3.91 5.64
N VAL A 119 1.43 2.78 5.15
CA VAL A 119 1.65 2.33 3.77
C VAL A 119 0.96 3.26 2.77
N GLN A 120 -0.23 3.78 3.06
CA GLN A 120 -0.90 4.77 2.21
C GLN A 120 -0.12 6.08 2.11
N ILE A 121 0.45 6.57 3.23
CA ILE A 121 1.34 7.74 3.21
C ILE A 121 2.58 7.45 2.35
N TYR A 122 3.18 6.26 2.52
CA TYR A 122 4.31 5.82 1.69
C TYR A 122 3.97 5.80 0.20
N VAL A 123 2.82 5.23 -0.18
CA VAL A 123 2.33 5.20 -1.57
C VAL A 123 2.20 6.61 -2.11
N ALA A 124 1.52 7.52 -1.39
CA ALA A 124 1.35 8.90 -1.82
C ALA A 124 2.68 9.65 -2.01
N ARG A 125 3.64 9.45 -1.10
CA ARG A 125 4.98 10.07 -1.22
C ARG A 125 5.78 9.48 -2.37
N SER A 126 5.68 8.18 -2.61
CA SER A 126 6.39 7.50 -3.70
C SER A 126 5.84 7.89 -5.06
N SER A 127 4.51 7.95 -5.22
CA SER A 127 3.86 8.44 -6.42
C SER A 127 4.26 9.89 -6.74
N SER A 128 4.21 10.78 -5.75
CA SER A 128 4.65 12.17 -5.95
C SER A 128 6.10 12.31 -6.43
N VAL A 129 7.01 11.44 -5.97
CA VAL A 129 8.40 11.40 -6.44
C VAL A 129 8.49 10.91 -7.88
N LEU A 130 7.69 9.92 -8.27
CA LEU A 130 7.64 9.42 -9.65
C LEU A 130 7.05 10.45 -10.61
N ASP A 131 5.95 11.10 -10.22
CA ASP A 131 5.26 12.09 -11.05
C ASP A 131 6.13 13.33 -11.29
N SER A 132 6.89 13.76 -10.27
CA SER A 132 7.83 14.88 -10.40
C SER A 132 8.97 14.66 -11.40
N LYS A 133 9.19 13.41 -11.83
CA LYS A 133 10.22 13.04 -12.81
C LYS A 133 9.68 13.00 -14.25
N ASP A 134 8.38 12.74 -14.43
CA ASP A 134 7.75 12.69 -15.74
C ASP A 134 7.53 14.10 -16.33
N SER A 135 7.54 15.14 -15.48
CA SER A 135 7.39 16.54 -15.90
C SER A 135 8.68 17.24 -16.34
N SER A 136 9.80 16.52 -16.45
CA SER A 136 11.06 17.07 -16.96
C SER A 136 11.25 16.73 -18.44
N GLU A 137 10.45 17.34 -19.32
CA GLU A 137 10.79 17.49 -20.74
C GLU A 137 11.86 18.58 -20.90
N PRO A 138 12.88 18.39 -21.77
CA PRO A 138 13.77 19.46 -22.17
C PRO A 138 13.04 20.39 -23.14
N ASP A 139 12.89 21.65 -22.73
CA ASP A 139 12.46 22.76 -23.58
C ASP A 139 13.63 23.09 -24.52
N ASP A 140 13.67 22.45 -25.69
CA ASP A 140 14.55 22.89 -26.79
C ASP A 140 13.96 22.58 -28.18
N ALA A 141 13.87 23.67 -28.94
CA ALA A 141 13.73 23.80 -30.40
C ALA A 141 12.34 23.69 -31.05
N GLN A 142 11.82 24.89 -31.36
CA GLN A 142 10.89 25.22 -32.45
C GLN A 142 11.18 24.44 -33.74
N THR A 143 10.14 23.85 -34.35
CA THR A 143 10.01 23.79 -35.81
C THR A 143 8.53 23.86 -36.17
N GLU A 144 8.14 24.95 -36.83
CA GLU A 144 6.81 25.15 -37.37
C GLU A 144 6.47 24.10 -38.42
N THR A 145 5.27 23.52 -38.35
CA THR A 145 4.48 23.23 -39.56
C THR A 145 2.97 23.39 -39.24
N PRO A 146 2.20 24.08 -40.09
CA PRO A 146 0.77 24.25 -39.91
C PRO A 146 0.02 23.11 -40.62
N PHE A 147 -0.79 22.34 -39.88
CA PHE A 147 -1.86 21.56 -40.50
C PHE A 147 -3.03 21.36 -39.54
N ASP A 148 -4.21 21.76 -40.02
CA ASP A 148 -5.49 21.86 -39.32
C ASP A 148 -6.14 20.50 -38.98
N ALA A 149 -6.62 20.43 -37.73
CA ALA A 149 -7.86 19.80 -37.24
C ALA A 149 -8.04 18.25 -37.25
N PRO A 150 -8.99 17.68 -36.44
CA PRO A 150 -9.82 18.29 -35.40
C PRO A 150 -9.61 17.70 -33.99
N ARG A 151 -10.15 18.49 -33.07
CA ARG A 151 -10.36 18.34 -31.63
C ARG A 151 -11.38 17.23 -31.32
N ASP A 152 -11.28 16.72 -30.10
CA ASP A 152 -12.18 15.79 -29.38
C ASP A 152 -11.73 14.32 -29.37
N GLU A 153 -11.40 13.84 -28.16
CA GLU A 153 -11.64 12.47 -27.63
C GLU A 153 -10.74 12.08 -26.43
N ARG A 154 -9.90 12.97 -25.90
CA ARG A 154 -9.04 12.65 -24.74
C ARG A 154 -9.54 13.07 -23.35
N GLU A 155 -10.82 13.43 -23.20
CA GLU A 155 -11.39 13.77 -21.88
C GLU A 155 -12.45 12.79 -21.33
N MET A 156 -12.72 11.64 -21.97
CA MET A 156 -13.74 10.70 -21.46
C MET A 156 -13.22 9.48 -20.69
N LEU A 157 -11.91 9.33 -20.47
CA LEU A 157 -11.38 8.13 -19.80
C LEU A 157 -11.01 8.31 -18.33
N PHE A 158 -11.08 9.53 -17.78
CA PHE A 158 -10.82 9.76 -16.35
C PHE A 158 -12.07 9.96 -15.49
N SER A 159 -13.27 10.09 -16.08
CA SER A 159 -14.50 10.34 -15.30
C SER A 159 -15.26 9.07 -14.89
N CYS A 160 -14.89 7.88 -15.34
CA CYS A 160 -15.67 6.66 -15.06
C CYS A 160 -15.22 5.88 -13.80
N TRP A 161 -14.11 6.26 -13.14
CA TRP A 161 -13.64 5.51 -11.97
C TRP A 161 -14.08 6.10 -10.62
N ILE A 162 -14.48 7.38 -10.56
CA ILE A 162 -14.92 8.00 -9.30
C ILE A 162 -16.40 7.71 -8.98
N ASP A 163 -17.25 7.43 -9.97
CA ASP A 163 -18.69 7.20 -9.71
C ASP A 163 -19.05 5.76 -9.32
N THR A 164 -18.12 4.80 -9.43
CA THR A 164 -18.42 3.39 -9.06
C THR A 164 -18.31 3.12 -7.55
N ILE A 165 -17.70 4.02 -6.75
CA ILE A 165 -17.59 3.82 -5.30
C ILE A 165 -18.80 4.41 -4.54
N SER A 166 -19.56 5.33 -5.13
CA SER A 166 -20.74 5.92 -4.47
C SER A 166 -22.04 5.13 -4.61
N ASN A 167 -22.06 4.01 -5.35
CA ASN A 167 -23.31 3.24 -5.62
C ASN A 167 -23.35 1.83 -4.99
N ILE A 168 -22.46 1.51 -4.04
CA ILE A 168 -22.50 0.24 -3.28
C ILE A 168 -23.02 0.45 -1.83
N THR A 169 -23.53 1.64 -1.53
CA THR A 169 -24.29 1.89 -0.30
C THR A 169 -25.52 2.75 -0.57
N ALA A 170 -26.52 2.14 -1.21
CA ALA A 170 -27.93 2.53 -1.13
C ALA A 170 -28.79 1.27 -1.13
#